data_AF-G2YA74-F1
#
_entry.id   AF-G2YA74-F1
#
_cell.length_a   1.000
_cell.length_b   1.000
_cell.length_c   1.000
_cell.angle_alpha   90.00
_cell.angle_beta   90.00
_cell.angle_gamma   90.00
#
_symmetry.space_group_name_H-M   'P 1'
#
loop_
_entity.id
_entity.type
_entity.pdbx_description
1 polymer ?
#
loop_
_entity_poly.entity_id
_entity_poly.type
_entity_poly.pdbx_seq_one_letter_code
_entity_poly.pdbx_strand_id
1 'polypeptide(L)'
;MSENFSKIYPAYTTISSITNPDIIADIFRIIAVSAAVFLWATAFWFFCISVVSVLAGAKDMSFHLVWYAFVFPNVGFTIVIINIGKAFKSEGVLWVGSGLTIILVIVWLLVFAAHIRAVVLKQVLWPGKDEDKGERNE
;
A
#
# COMPACT_ATOMS: atom_id res chain seq x y z
N MET A 1 19.32 -18.11 -11.86
CA MET A 1 18.09 -17.36 -11.51
C MET A 1 16.81 -18.16 -11.84
N SER A 2 16.93 -19.42 -12.25
CA SER A 2 15.84 -20.39 -12.54
C SER A 2 15.41 -21.26 -11.35
N GLU A 3 16.20 -21.32 -10.27
CA GLU A 3 15.97 -22.27 -9.15
C GLU A 3 14.66 -22.08 -8.38
N ASN A 4 14.12 -20.87 -8.31
CA ASN A 4 12.85 -20.62 -7.61
C ASN A 4 11.64 -20.91 -8.49
N PHE A 5 11.79 -20.73 -9.81
CA PHE A 5 10.70 -20.99 -10.76
C PHE A 5 10.46 -22.50 -10.93
N SER A 6 11.52 -23.31 -10.90
CA SER A 6 11.42 -24.79 -10.91
C SER A 6 10.70 -25.36 -9.68
N LYS A 7 10.77 -24.69 -8.53
CA LYS A 7 10.03 -25.12 -7.32
C LYS A 7 8.51 -24.89 -7.44
N ILE A 8 8.09 -23.85 -8.15
CA ILE A 8 6.67 -23.49 -8.29
C ILE A 8 6.05 -24.23 -9.49
N TYR A 9 6.82 -24.39 -10.58
CA TYR A 9 6.37 -25.02 -11.82
C TYR A 9 7.33 -26.11 -12.31
N PRO A 10 7.48 -27.25 -11.62
CA PRO A 10 8.52 -28.26 -11.93
C PRO A 10 8.47 -28.81 -13.37
N ALA A 11 7.33 -28.72 -14.05
CA ALA A 11 7.13 -29.16 -15.43
C ALA A 11 7.29 -28.04 -16.49
N TYR A 12 7.79 -26.84 -16.13
CA TYR A 12 7.89 -25.73 -17.09
C TYR A 12 8.84 -26.03 -18.27
N THR A 13 9.76 -26.98 -18.10
CA THR A 13 10.73 -27.40 -19.12
C THR A 13 10.18 -28.43 -20.11
N THR A 14 9.05 -29.08 -19.81
CA THR A 14 8.42 -30.11 -20.66
C THR A 14 7.34 -29.58 -21.60
N ILE A 15 7.17 -28.26 -21.69
CA ILE A 15 6.20 -27.63 -22.59
C ILE A 15 6.63 -27.86 -24.04
N SER A 16 5.79 -28.55 -24.82
CA SER A 16 6.03 -28.85 -26.23
C SER A 16 6.19 -27.56 -27.07
N SER A 17 7.15 -27.57 -28.00
CA SER A 17 7.48 -26.47 -28.95
C SER A 17 8.26 -25.27 -28.41
N ILE A 18 8.96 -25.38 -27.27
CA ILE A 18 9.89 -24.33 -26.78
C ILE A 18 11.34 -24.77 -26.90
N THR A 19 12.12 -24.06 -27.72
CA THR A 19 13.55 -24.34 -27.99
C THR A 19 14.45 -24.04 -26.78
N ASN A 20 14.08 -23.05 -25.95
CA ASN A 20 14.86 -22.61 -24.78
C ASN A 20 13.93 -22.42 -23.55
N PRO A 21 13.72 -23.47 -22.74
CA PRO A 21 12.78 -23.40 -21.61
C PRO A 21 13.23 -22.47 -20.48
N ASP A 22 14.50 -22.09 -20.40
CA ASP A 22 15.02 -21.16 -19.38
C ASP A 22 14.47 -19.73 -19.53
N ILE A 23 14.08 -19.34 -20.74
CA ILE A 23 13.53 -18.00 -21.04
C ILE A 23 12.13 -17.81 -20.43
N ILE A 24 11.40 -18.90 -20.17
CA ILE A 24 10.02 -18.86 -19.66
C ILE A 24 9.96 -18.09 -18.32
N ALA A 25 10.93 -18.33 -17.43
CA ALA A 25 11.01 -17.66 -16.14
C ALA A 25 11.23 -16.14 -16.29
N ASP A 26 12.07 -15.73 -17.25
CA ASP A 26 12.34 -14.32 -17.52
C ASP A 26 11.13 -13.60 -18.14
N ILE A 27 10.39 -14.27 -19.04
CA ILE A 27 9.15 -13.73 -19.60
C ILE A 27 8.10 -13.50 -18.51
N PHE A 28 7.88 -14.50 -17.63
CA PHE A 28 6.96 -14.37 -16.51
C PHE A 28 7.34 -13.21 -15.59
N ARG A 29 8.64 -13.02 -15.35
CA ARG A 29 9.15 -11.90 -14.56
C ARG A 29 8.86 -10.55 -15.23
N ILE A 30 9.08 -10.43 -16.54
CA ILE A 30 8.79 -9.20 -17.29
C ILE A 30 7.31 -8.86 -17.19
N ILE A 31 6.43 -9.85 -17.38
CA ILE A 31 4.96 -9.66 -17.28
C ILE A 31 4.58 -9.26 -15.85
N ALA A 32 5.11 -9.94 -14.84
CA ALA A 32 4.84 -9.63 -13.43
C ALA A 32 5.28 -8.20 -13.05
N VAL A 33 6.48 -7.78 -13.48
CA VAL A 33 6.97 -6.42 -13.22
C VAL A 33 6.14 -5.38 -13.98
N SER A 34 5.74 -5.68 -15.21
CA SER A 34 4.89 -4.79 -16.02
C SER A 34 3.51 -4.61 -15.38
N ALA A 35 2.90 -5.70 -14.91
CA ALA A 35 1.63 -5.67 -14.19
C ALA A 35 1.76 -4.92 -12.85
N ALA A 36 2.86 -5.11 -12.11
CA ALA A 36 3.13 -4.39 -10.88
C ALA A 36 3.25 -2.88 -11.11
N VAL A 37 3.94 -2.45 -12.17
CA VAL A 37 4.05 -1.02 -12.54
C VAL A 37 2.69 -0.44 -12.93
N PHE A 38 1.87 -1.20 -13.67
CA PHE A 38 0.52 -0.77 -14.04
C PHE A 38 -0.38 -0.59 -12.81
N LEU A 39 -0.44 -1.60 -11.94
CA LEU A 39 -1.21 -1.54 -10.70
C LEU A 39 -0.72 -0.42 -9.78
N TRP A 40 0.59 -0.18 -9.75
CA TRP A 40 1.18 0.93 -9.02
C TRP A 40 0.72 2.29 -9.55
N ALA A 41 0.73 2.49 -10.88
CA ALA A 41 0.26 3.73 -11.50
C ALA A 41 -1.24 3.96 -11.23
N THR A 42 -2.06 2.91 -11.29
CA THR A 42 -3.48 2.97 -10.93
C THR A 42 -3.69 3.32 -9.45
N ALA A 43 -2.90 2.73 -8.55
CA ALA A 43 -2.94 3.08 -7.13
C ALA A 43 -2.52 4.53 -6.88
N PHE A 44 -1.51 5.04 -7.60
CA PHE A 44 -1.08 6.44 -7.52
C PHE A 44 -2.20 7.39 -7.95
N TRP A 45 -2.94 7.05 -9.00
CA TRP A 45 -4.10 7.82 -9.42
C TRP A 45 -5.16 7.93 -8.32
N PHE A 46 -5.55 6.79 -7.71
CA PHE A 46 -6.50 6.79 -6.60
C PHE A 46 -5.97 7.51 -5.36
N PHE A 47 -4.67 7.42 -5.09
CA PHE A 47 -4.02 8.17 -4.02
C PHE A 47 -4.18 9.68 -4.22
N CYS A 48 -3.95 10.20 -5.44
CA CYS A 48 -4.15 11.61 -5.74
C CYS A 48 -5.60 12.07 -5.49
N ILE A 49 -6.58 11.27 -5.92
CA ILE A 49 -8.01 11.57 -5.67
C ILE A 49 -8.30 11.58 -4.17
N SER A 50 -7.79 10.59 -3.43
CA SER A 50 -7.95 10.51 -1.98
C SER A 50 -7.34 11.72 -1.27
N VAL A 51 -6.13 12.14 -1.66
CA VAL A 51 -5.46 13.31 -1.10
C VAL A 51 -6.29 14.59 -1.32
N VAL A 52 -6.82 14.79 -2.53
CA VAL A 52 -7.68 15.95 -2.82
C VAL A 52 -8.96 15.91 -2.00
N SER A 53 -9.60 14.75 -1.89
CA SER A 53 -10.82 14.57 -1.09
C SER A 53 -10.58 14.85 0.40
N VAL A 54 -9.46 14.36 0.95
CA VAL A 54 -9.07 14.60 2.33
C VAL A 54 -8.76 16.07 2.57
N LEU A 55 -8.01 16.71 1.68
CA LEU A 55 -7.71 18.15 1.78
C LEU A 55 -8.98 19.01 1.73
N ALA A 56 -9.97 18.62 0.92
CA ALA A 56 -11.26 19.29 0.86
C ALA A 56 -12.08 19.12 2.16
N GLY A 57 -12.03 17.93 2.77
CA GLY A 57 -12.76 17.61 4.01
C GLY A 57 -11.99 17.89 5.31
N ALA A 58 -10.70 18.24 5.25
CA ALA A 58 -9.79 18.27 6.41
C ALA A 58 -10.23 19.23 7.52
N LYS A 59 -11.03 20.26 7.20
CA LYS A 59 -11.48 21.25 8.17
C LYS A 59 -12.55 20.73 9.15
N ASP A 60 -13.31 19.71 8.76
CA ASP A 60 -14.44 19.19 9.54
C ASP A 60 -14.22 17.75 10.05
N MET A 61 -13.02 17.19 9.89
CA MET A 61 -12.73 15.82 10.31
C MET A 61 -12.53 15.72 11.83
N SER A 62 -13.48 15.10 12.53
CA SER A 62 -13.27 14.56 13.87
C SER A 62 -12.38 13.32 13.81
N PHE A 63 -11.58 13.12 14.86
CA PHE A 63 -10.72 11.95 14.95
C PHE A 63 -11.58 10.70 15.11
N HIS A 64 -11.53 9.82 14.11
CA HIS A 64 -12.12 8.48 14.16
C HIS A 64 -11.05 7.44 13.87
N LEU A 65 -11.27 6.20 14.33
CA LEU A 65 -10.39 5.08 14.07
C LEU A 65 -10.08 4.87 12.57
N VAL A 66 -10.99 5.35 11.71
CA VAL A 66 -10.86 5.41 10.24
C VAL A 66 -9.57 6.08 9.76
N TRP A 67 -8.92 6.95 10.55
CA TRP A 67 -7.63 7.57 10.18
C TRP A 67 -6.51 6.55 9.95
N TYR A 68 -6.58 5.34 10.51
CA TYR A 68 -5.63 4.27 10.18
C TYR A 68 -5.69 3.83 8.72
N ALA A 69 -6.79 4.10 8.01
CA ALA A 69 -6.92 3.87 6.57
C ALA A 69 -5.96 4.74 5.74
N PHE A 70 -5.36 5.80 6.30
CA PHE A 70 -4.29 6.55 5.64
C PHE A 70 -2.93 5.86 5.68
N VAL A 71 -2.71 4.90 6.58
CA VAL A 71 -1.41 4.24 6.69
C VAL A 71 -1.43 2.92 5.93
N PHE A 72 -2.44 2.08 6.17
CA PHE A 72 -2.49 0.71 5.65
C PHE A 72 -2.27 0.57 4.13
N PRO A 73 -3.06 1.21 3.24
CA PRO A 73 -2.88 1.10 1.79
C PRO A 73 -1.57 1.77 1.31
N ASN A 74 -1.13 2.83 1.99
CA ASN A 74 0.08 3.57 1.62
C ASN A 74 1.37 2.78 1.94
N VAL A 75 1.34 1.89 2.94
CA VAL A 75 2.41 0.90 3.17
C VAL A 75 2.55 -0.02 1.95
N GLY A 76 1.44 -0.61 1.50
CA GLY A 76 1.45 -1.49 0.32
C GLY A 76 1.97 -0.78 -0.93
N PHE A 77 1.49 0.45 -1.16
CA PHE A 77 1.97 1.31 -2.25
C PHE A 77 3.49 1.53 -2.22
N THR A 78 4.06 1.77 -1.04
CA THR A 78 5.50 2.00 -0.86
C THR A 78 6.32 0.71 -1.07
N ILE A 79 5.85 -0.44 -0.58
CA ILE A 79 6.51 -1.73 -0.78
C ILE A 79 6.61 -2.08 -2.27
N VAL A 80 5.56 -1.81 -3.04
CA VAL A 80 5.55 -2.06 -4.49
C VAL A 80 6.64 -1.23 -5.19
N ILE A 81 6.83 0.04 -4.85
CA ILE A 81 7.92 0.89 -5.39
C ILE A 81 9.29 0.29 -5.10
N ILE A 82 9.53 -0.14 -3.86
CA ILE A 82 10.80 -0.72 -3.46
C ILE A 82 11.07 -2.01 -4.25
N ASN A 83 10.05 -2.85 -4.43
CA ASN A 83 10.17 -4.10 -5.20
C ASN A 83 10.41 -3.83 -6.70
N ILE A 84 9.74 -2.83 -7.26
CA ILE A 84 9.96 -2.37 -8.64
C ILE A 84 11.39 -1.81 -8.78
N GLY A 85 11.87 -1.00 -7.84
CA GLY A 85 13.23 -0.46 -7.84
C GLY A 85 14.29 -1.55 -7.78
N LYS A 86 14.08 -2.59 -6.96
CA LYS A 86 14.92 -3.80 -6.93
C LYS A 86 14.87 -4.57 -8.25
N ALA A 87 13.70 -4.67 -8.88
CA ALA A 87 13.53 -5.37 -10.14
C ALA A 87 14.28 -4.67 -11.30
N PHE A 88 14.24 -3.33 -11.34
CA PHE A 88 14.95 -2.53 -12.34
C PHE A 88 16.42 -2.26 -11.99
N LYS A 89 16.90 -2.68 -10.80
CA LYS A 89 18.24 -2.35 -10.27
C LYS A 89 18.56 -0.86 -10.32
N SER A 90 17.55 0.00 -10.14
CA SER A 90 17.70 1.45 -10.20
C SER A 90 17.76 2.03 -8.80
N GLU A 91 18.91 2.61 -8.43
CA GLU A 91 19.10 3.25 -7.14
C GLU A 91 18.15 4.44 -6.95
N GLY A 92 17.83 5.18 -8.01
CA GLY A 92 16.91 6.32 -7.93
C GLY A 92 15.51 5.94 -7.44
N VAL A 93 14.96 4.84 -7.94
CA VAL A 93 13.62 4.36 -7.51
C VAL A 93 13.66 3.83 -6.08
N LEU A 94 14.78 3.22 -5.68
CA LEU A 94 15.01 2.78 -4.29
C LEU A 94 15.05 3.98 -3.32
N TRP A 95 15.70 5.07 -3.69
CA TRP A 95 15.72 6.30 -2.92
C TRP A 95 14.32 6.91 -2.75
N VAL A 96 13.51 6.92 -3.83
CA VAL A 96 12.10 7.35 -3.75
C VAL A 96 11.29 6.48 -2.80
N GLY A 97 11.46 5.15 -2.86
CA GLY A 97 10.82 4.22 -1.93
C GLY A 97 11.24 4.46 -0.47
N SER A 98 12.51 4.77 -0.22
CA SER A 98 13.00 5.12 1.11
C SER A 98 12.39 6.44 1.61
N GLY A 99 12.31 7.46 0.76
CA GLY A 99 11.68 8.75 1.11
C GLY A 99 10.20 8.60 1.46
N LEU A 100 9.45 7.84 0.67
CA LEU A 100 8.05 7.54 0.94
C LEU A 100 7.86 6.77 2.26
N THR A 101 8.78 5.86 2.58
CA THR A 101 8.77 5.13 3.85
C THR A 101 8.91 6.09 5.04
N ILE A 102 9.81 7.09 4.95
CA ILE A 102 9.99 8.09 6.02
C ILE A 102 8.71 8.90 6.22
N ILE A 103 8.11 9.39 5.14
CA ILE A 103 6.85 10.15 5.20
C ILE A 103 5.74 9.32 5.84
N LEU A 104 5.65 8.04 5.45
CA LEU A 104 4.67 7.10 5.99
C LEU A 104 4.83 6.87 7.49
N VAL A 105 6.08 6.75 7.98
CA VAL A 105 6.38 6.64 9.42
C VAL A 105 5.96 7.90 10.17
N ILE A 106 6.20 9.09 9.59
CA ILE A 106 5.76 10.36 10.19
C ILE A 106 4.22 10.39 10.30
N VAL A 107 3.51 10.07 9.22
CA VAL A 107 2.03 10.01 9.22
C VAL A 107 1.53 9.01 10.25
N TRP A 108 2.17 7.83 10.34
CA TRP A 108 1.82 6.82 11.33
C TRP A 108 1.99 7.32 12.78
N LEU A 109 3.09 8.02 13.08
CA LEU A 109 3.31 8.62 14.40
C LEU A 109 2.26 9.69 14.74
N LEU A 110 1.85 10.50 13.76
CA LEU A 110 0.79 11.51 13.95
C LEU A 110 -0.57 10.85 14.25
N VAL A 111 -0.94 9.82 13.48
CA VAL A 111 -2.17 9.05 13.73
C VAL A 111 -2.12 8.37 15.09
N PHE A 112 -0.97 7.79 15.47
CA PHE A 112 -0.78 7.15 16.76
C PHE A 112 -0.87 8.14 17.93
N ALA A 113 -0.25 9.32 17.81
CA ALA A 113 -0.35 10.37 18.82
C ALA A 113 -1.79 10.90 18.96
N ALA A 114 -2.49 11.08 17.84
CA ALA A 114 -3.91 11.47 17.84
C ALA A 114 -4.80 10.37 18.45
N HIS A 115 -4.47 9.09 18.22
CA HIS A 115 -5.14 7.96 18.85
C HIS A 115 -4.96 7.96 20.37
N ILE A 116 -3.72 8.13 20.86
CA ILE A 116 -3.44 8.27 22.30
C ILE A 116 -4.23 9.45 22.89
N ARG A 117 -4.22 10.61 22.21
CA ARG A 117 -4.96 11.79 22.66
C ARG A 117 -6.46 11.52 22.74
N ALA A 118 -7.05 10.85 21.75
CA ALA A 118 -8.48 10.54 21.71
C ALA A 118 -8.89 9.55 22.81
N VAL A 119 -8.05 8.57 23.11
CA VAL A 119 -8.23 7.63 24.23
C VAL A 119 -8.14 8.35 25.57
N VAL A 120 -7.16 9.24 25.76
CA VAL A 120 -7.01 10.04 27.00
C VAL A 120 -8.17 11.03 27.18
N LEU A 121 -8.67 11.63 26.10
CA LEU A 121 -9.85 12.50 26.12
C LEU A 121 -11.19 11.74 26.20
N LYS A 122 -11.18 10.40 26.29
CA LYS A 122 -12.38 9.54 26.37
C LYS A 122 -13.39 9.78 25.23
N GLN A 123 -12.91 10.10 24.03
CA GLN A 123 -13.77 10.35 22.86
C GLN A 123 -14.09 9.07 22.08
N VAL A 124 -13.26 8.04 22.23
CA VAL A 124 -13.42 6.69 21.67
C VAL A 124 -13.53 5.73 22.87
N LEU A 125 -14.55 4.88 22.91
CA LEU A 125 -14.90 3.94 24.01
C LEU A 125 -15.58 4.54 25.27
N TRP A 126 -16.37 5.62 25.11
CA TRP A 126 -17.28 6.08 26.19
C TRP A 126 -18.75 6.00 25.72
N PRO A 127 -19.70 5.52 26.56
CA PRO A 127 -21.09 5.36 26.14
C PRO A 127 -21.68 6.68 25.63
N GLY A 128 -22.31 6.65 24.45
CA GLY A 128 -23.09 7.77 23.90
C GLY A 128 -22.36 8.83 23.07
N LYS A 129 -21.14 8.58 22.56
CA LYS A 129 -20.38 9.64 21.84
C LYS A 129 -19.79 9.30 20.47
N ASP A 130 -19.67 8.03 20.07
CA ASP A 130 -18.99 7.69 18.79
C ASP A 130 -19.94 7.16 17.69
N GLU A 131 -20.85 6.22 18.00
CA GLU A 131 -21.82 5.69 17.02
C GLU A 131 -23.30 5.99 17.36
N ASP A 132 -23.55 6.56 18.54
CA ASP A 132 -24.90 6.60 19.15
C ASP A 132 -25.63 7.95 18.98
N LYS A 133 -25.19 8.78 18.03
CA LYS A 133 -25.80 10.11 17.80
C LYS A 133 -27.19 10.05 17.14
N GLY A 134 -27.74 8.84 16.95
CA GLY A 134 -29.05 8.61 16.33
C GLY A 134 -30.09 7.91 17.21
N GLU A 135 -29.75 7.30 18.35
CA GLU A 135 -30.72 6.44 19.07
C GLU A 135 -31.49 7.15 20.20
N ARG A 136 -31.33 8.47 20.37
CA ARG A 136 -31.96 9.18 21.50
C ARG A 136 -32.69 10.46 21.16
N ASN A 137 -33.22 10.61 19.95
CA ASN A 137 -34.28 11.57 19.68
C ASN A 137 -35.21 11.02 18.58
N GLU A 138 -36.40 10.60 19.03
CA GLU A 138 -37.66 10.36 18.30
C GLU A 138 -37.89 8.97 17.69
#